data_AF-B4NPF6-F1
#
_entry.id   AF-B4NPF6-F1
#
_cell.length_a   1.000
_cell.length_b   1.000
_cell.length_c   1.000
_cell.angle_alpha   90.00
_cell.angle_beta   90.00
_cell.angle_gamma   90.00
#
_symmetry.space_group_name_H-M   'P 1'
#
loop_
_entity.id
_entity.type
_entity.pdbx_description
1 polymer ?
#
loop_
_entity_poly.entity_id
_entity_poly.type
_entity_poly.pdbx_seq_one_letter_code
_entity_poly.pdbx_strand_id
1 'polypeptide(L)'
;MKDKNQKKSHSTSFDLDEKLKDDTKIRGVVDNFAASLDTLEIDIKRALSARSSPTLSLDDQIKLDTFLTYANSTLYWMHLKLQGTDVSKHPIIHDLNRAKEMLARDKEINASLAAPRLDMPATKRFIAAGMHTRFVDMDGVMVTEEQYKRSLKDTTAAAGK
;
A
#
# COMPACT_ATOMS: atom_id res chain seq x y z
N MET A 1 30.77 -45.42 -1.55
CA MET A 1 29.82 -44.85 -2.53
C MET A 1 29.84 -43.34 -2.37
N LYS A 2 30.27 -42.61 -3.41
CA LYS A 2 30.41 -41.15 -3.41
C LYS A 2 29.42 -40.59 -4.42
N ASP A 3 28.26 -40.14 -3.96
CA ASP A 3 27.34 -39.38 -4.82
C ASP A 3 27.63 -37.90 -4.64
N LYS A 4 28.40 -37.37 -5.59
CA LYS A 4 28.63 -35.93 -5.76
C LYS A 4 27.40 -35.34 -6.43
N ASN A 5 26.53 -34.72 -5.65
CA ASN A 5 25.43 -33.92 -6.16
C ASN A 5 26.01 -32.64 -6.79
N GLN A 6 26.11 -32.62 -8.11
CA GLN A 6 26.55 -31.47 -8.89
C GLN A 6 25.48 -30.38 -8.80
N LYS A 7 25.70 -29.36 -7.97
CA LYS A 7 25.09 -28.04 -8.18
C LYS A 7 25.62 -27.48 -9.49
N LYS A 8 24.88 -27.69 -10.59
CA LYS A 8 25.07 -26.91 -11.82
C LYS A 8 24.62 -25.48 -11.54
N SER A 9 25.55 -24.66 -11.09
CA SER A 9 25.49 -23.21 -11.26
C SER A 9 25.34 -22.94 -12.75
N HIS A 10 24.15 -22.52 -13.20
CA HIS A 10 23.99 -21.88 -14.50
C HIS A 10 24.67 -20.52 -14.41
N SER A 11 26.00 -20.48 -14.55
CA SER A 11 26.68 -19.22 -14.84
C SER A 11 26.42 -18.95 -16.31
N THR A 12 25.34 -18.23 -16.61
CA THR A 12 25.16 -17.55 -17.90
C THR A 12 26.24 -16.48 -17.99
N SER A 13 27.44 -16.89 -18.38
CA SER A 13 28.50 -15.98 -18.78
C SER A 13 28.01 -15.23 -20.01
N PHE A 14 27.59 -13.98 -19.85
CA PHE A 14 27.36 -13.10 -20.99
C PHE A 14 28.70 -12.90 -21.70
N ASP A 15 28.84 -13.50 -22.89
CA ASP A 15 30.04 -13.33 -23.71
C ASP A 15 30.07 -11.89 -24.22
N LEU A 16 30.79 -11.03 -23.50
CA LEU A 16 31.08 -9.66 -23.93
C LEU A 16 31.96 -9.72 -25.18
N ASP A 17 31.77 -8.79 -26.10
CA ASP A 17 32.70 -8.59 -27.21
C ASP A 17 34.13 -8.42 -26.70
N GLU A 18 35.11 -8.88 -27.47
CA GLU A 18 36.53 -8.93 -27.08
C GLU A 18 37.07 -7.57 -26.61
N LYS A 19 36.56 -6.47 -27.17
CA LYS A 19 36.89 -5.09 -26.79
C LYS A 19 36.25 -4.61 -25.48
N LEU A 20 35.15 -5.24 -25.07
CA LEU A 20 34.39 -4.93 -23.86
C LEU A 20 34.78 -5.83 -22.68
N LYS A 21 35.50 -6.93 -22.91
CA LYS A 21 36.00 -7.82 -21.85
C LYS A 21 36.94 -7.12 -20.87
N ASP A 22 37.64 -6.08 -21.32
CA ASP A 22 38.60 -5.32 -20.51
C ASP A 22 37.93 -4.19 -19.70
N ASP A 23 36.68 -3.83 -20.00
CA ASP A 23 35.97 -2.79 -19.25
C ASP A 23 35.38 -3.35 -17.94
N THR A 24 36.14 -3.15 -16.86
CA THR A 24 35.76 -3.55 -15.50
C THR A 24 34.44 -2.94 -15.02
N LYS A 25 34.05 -1.74 -15.48
CA LYS A 25 32.81 -1.08 -15.07
C LYS A 25 31.61 -1.75 -15.74
N ILE A 26 31.69 -1.97 -17.06
CA ILE A 26 30.62 -2.63 -17.81
C ILE A 26 30.43 -4.06 -17.32
N ARG A 27 31.54 -4.77 -17.10
CA ARG A 27 31.50 -6.13 -16.55
C ARG A 27 30.81 -6.18 -15.18
N GLY A 28 31.17 -5.27 -14.27
CA GLY A 28 30.51 -5.19 -12.96
C GLY A 28 29.00 -4.94 -13.05
N VAL A 29 28.55 -4.09 -13.99
CA VAL A 29 27.12 -3.83 -14.22
C VAL A 29 26.41 -5.08 -14.75
N VAL A 30 27.01 -5.78 -15.72
CA VAL A 30 26.44 -7.00 -16.31
C VAL A 30 26.38 -8.13 -15.29
N ASP A 31 27.44 -8.34 -14.52
CA ASP A 31 27.49 -9.37 -13.47
C ASP A 31 26.43 -9.09 -12.39
N ASN A 32 26.29 -7.83 -11.96
CA ASN A 32 25.26 -7.44 -10.99
C ASN A 32 23.83 -7.61 -11.56
N PHE A 33 23.63 -7.28 -12.83
CA PHE A 33 22.35 -7.46 -13.50
C PHE A 33 21.99 -8.95 -13.59
N ALA A 34 22.93 -9.82 -13.97
CA ALA A 34 22.73 -11.27 -14.01
C ALA A 34 22.39 -11.84 -12.63
N ALA A 35 23.14 -11.48 -11.59
CA ALA A 35 22.84 -11.92 -10.22
C ALA A 35 21.47 -11.44 -9.72
N SER A 36 21.06 -10.24 -10.13
CA SER A 36 19.73 -9.71 -9.83
C SER A 36 18.62 -10.51 -10.54
N LEU A 37 18.85 -10.93 -11.78
CA LEU A 37 17.92 -11.80 -12.52
C LEU A 37 17.80 -13.19 -11.89
N ASP A 38 18.90 -13.79 -11.43
CA ASP A 38 18.87 -15.08 -10.74
C ASP A 38 18.02 -15.00 -9.45
N THR A 39 18.19 -13.92 -8.70
CA THR A 39 17.40 -13.66 -7.48
C THR A 39 15.92 -13.50 -7.82
N LEU A 40 15.62 -12.71 -8.85
CA LEU A 40 14.26 -12.49 -9.32
C LEU A 40 13.60 -13.79 -9.80
N GLU A 41 14.34 -14.65 -10.50
CA GLU A 41 13.82 -15.94 -10.97
C GLU A 41 13.44 -16.85 -9.80
N ILE A 42 14.25 -16.88 -8.74
CA ILE A 42 13.95 -17.63 -7.51
C ILE A 42 12.66 -17.10 -6.87
N ASP A 43 12.51 -15.79 -6.76
CA ASP A 43 11.34 -15.18 -6.13
C ASP A 43 10.06 -15.37 -6.97
N ILE A 44 10.14 -15.27 -8.29
CA ILE A 44 8.99 -15.56 -9.18
C ILE A 44 8.60 -17.03 -9.10
N LYS A 45 9.56 -17.97 -9.07
CA LYS A 45 9.27 -19.40 -8.89
C LYS A 45 8.58 -19.67 -7.56
N ARG A 46 9.02 -19.00 -6.49
CA ARG A 46 8.37 -19.06 -5.16
C ARG A 46 6.95 -18.52 -5.23
N ALA A 47 6.75 -17.37 -5.87
CA ALA A 47 5.44 -16.75 -6.05
C ALA A 47 4.46 -17.65 -6.83
N LEU A 48 4.90 -18.27 -7.92
CA LEU A 48 4.08 -19.19 -8.72
C LEU A 48 3.70 -20.45 -7.94
N SER A 49 4.62 -20.97 -7.13
CA SER A 49 4.38 -22.10 -6.24
C SER A 49 3.35 -21.74 -5.16
N ALA A 50 3.48 -20.55 -4.55
CA ALA A 50 2.52 -20.04 -3.56
C ALA A 50 1.11 -19.85 -4.17
N ARG A 51 1.03 -19.32 -5.39
CA ARG A 51 -0.24 -19.12 -6.12
C ARG A 51 -0.99 -20.43 -6.40
N SER A 52 -0.24 -21.51 -6.59
CA SER A 52 -0.80 -22.83 -6.88
C SER A 52 -1.28 -23.56 -5.62
N SER A 53 -1.00 -23.01 -4.43
CA SER A 53 -1.45 -23.58 -3.17
C SER A 53 -2.91 -23.22 -2.89
N PRO A 54 -3.77 -24.17 -2.51
CA PRO A 54 -5.18 -23.90 -2.16
C PRO A 54 -5.35 -23.17 -0.82
N THR A 55 -4.27 -22.90 -0.09
CA THR A 55 -4.30 -22.38 1.28
C THR A 55 -4.26 -20.86 1.40
N LEU A 56 -4.13 -20.13 0.28
CA LEU A 56 -3.94 -18.68 0.31
C LEU A 56 -5.28 -17.96 0.56
N SER A 57 -5.29 -16.99 1.48
CA SER A 57 -6.46 -16.14 1.70
C SER A 57 -6.75 -15.30 0.45
N LEU A 58 -7.99 -14.85 0.27
CA LEU A 58 -8.36 -14.00 -0.88
C LEU A 58 -7.50 -12.73 -0.94
N ASP A 59 -7.19 -12.14 0.22
CA ASP A 59 -6.33 -10.95 0.31
C ASP A 59 -4.90 -11.25 -0.15
N ASP A 60 -4.33 -12.38 0.28
CA ASP A 60 -3.01 -12.82 -0.15
C ASP A 60 -2.97 -13.15 -1.65
N GLN A 61 -4.04 -13.72 -2.21
CA GLN A 61 -4.15 -13.97 -3.65
C GLN A 61 -4.13 -12.66 -4.44
N ILE A 62 -4.89 -11.65 -4.01
CA ILE A 62 -4.92 -10.34 -4.65
C ILE A 62 -3.52 -9.69 -4.61
N LYS A 63 -2.84 -9.74 -3.46
CA LYS A 63 -1.48 -9.20 -3.32
C LYS A 63 -0.50 -9.89 -4.25
N LEU A 64 -0.56 -11.22 -4.30
CA LEU A 64 0.32 -12.04 -5.15
C LEU A 64 0.07 -11.78 -6.64
N ASP A 65 -1.20 -11.72 -7.07
CA ASP A 65 -1.57 -11.46 -8.47
C ASP A 65 -1.20 -10.04 -8.90
N THR A 66 -1.36 -9.06 -8.00
CA THR A 66 -0.92 -7.68 -8.24
C THR A 66 0.61 -7.61 -8.39
N PHE A 67 1.36 -8.30 -7.53
CA PHE A 67 2.82 -8.41 -7.64
C PHE A 67 3.24 -9.03 -8.99
N LEU A 68 2.65 -10.16 -9.38
CA LEU A 68 2.97 -10.85 -10.64
C LEU A 68 2.68 -9.97 -11.87
N THR A 69 1.57 -9.22 -11.84
CA THR A 69 1.19 -8.29 -12.92
C THR A 69 2.21 -7.15 -13.05
N TYR A 70 2.64 -6.58 -11.92
CA TYR A 70 3.67 -5.54 -11.89
C TYR A 70 5.02 -6.07 -12.37
N ALA A 71 5.44 -7.25 -11.89
CA ALA A 71 6.69 -7.88 -12.27
C ALA A 71 6.75 -8.17 -13.77
N ASN A 72 5.69 -8.75 -14.34
CA ASN A 72 5.60 -9.05 -15.77
C ASN A 72 5.71 -7.78 -16.62
N SER A 73 4.91 -6.76 -16.31
CA SER A 73 4.92 -5.48 -17.03
C SER A 73 6.31 -4.79 -16.96
N THR A 74 6.96 -4.87 -15.80
CA THR A 74 8.30 -4.30 -15.59
C THR A 74 9.37 -5.08 -16.35
N LEU A 75 9.31 -6.42 -16.35
CA LEU A 75 10.23 -7.28 -17.10
C LEU A 75 10.14 -7.01 -18.60
N TYR A 76 8.93 -6.88 -19.13
CA TYR A 76 8.74 -6.55 -20.53
C TYR A 76 9.25 -5.13 -20.86
N TRP A 77 9.01 -4.16 -19.98
CA TRP A 77 9.61 -2.82 -20.10
C TRP A 77 11.14 -2.85 -20.11
N MET A 78 11.77 -3.62 -19.22
CA MET A 78 13.23 -3.82 -19.19
C MET A 78 13.73 -4.49 -20.47
N HIS A 79 13.00 -5.49 -20.98
CA HIS A 79 13.35 -6.15 -22.24
C HIS A 79 13.39 -5.14 -23.41
N LEU A 80 12.38 -4.29 -23.54
CA LEU A 80 12.35 -3.25 -24.58
C LEU A 80 13.50 -2.25 -24.43
N LYS A 81 13.86 -1.88 -23.19
CA LYS A 81 15.03 -1.02 -22.92
C LYS A 81 16.33 -1.67 -23.37
N LEU A 82 16.51 -2.97 -23.12
CA LEU A 82 17.70 -3.71 -23.53
C LEU A 82 17.82 -3.84 -25.06
N GLN A 83 16.69 -3.85 -25.78
CA GLN A 83 16.67 -3.82 -27.25
C GLN A 83 16.95 -2.43 -27.84
N GLY A 84 17.05 -1.38 -27.02
CA GLY A 84 17.24 -0.01 -27.48
C GLY A 84 15.96 0.65 -28.02
N THR A 85 14.78 0.05 -27.79
CA THR A 85 13.50 0.60 -28.24
C THR A 85 13.13 1.85 -27.42
N ASP A 86 12.61 2.88 -28.08
CA ASP A 86 12.07 4.06 -27.39
C ASP A 86 10.75 3.70 -26.67
N VAL A 87 10.86 3.49 -25.37
CA VAL A 87 9.72 3.08 -24.53
C VAL A 87 8.78 4.24 -24.21
N SER A 88 9.17 5.51 -24.46
CA SER A 88 8.32 6.66 -24.12
C SER A 88 7.02 6.71 -24.92
N LYS A 89 7.03 6.17 -26.14
CA LYS A 89 5.86 6.06 -27.03
C LYS A 89 5.20 4.68 -26.97
N HIS A 90 5.77 3.75 -26.21
CA HIS A 90 5.30 2.38 -26.19
C HIS A 90 4.12 2.19 -25.22
N PRO A 91 3.04 1.49 -25.62
CA PRO A 91 1.86 1.27 -24.77
C PRO A 91 2.15 0.64 -23.40
N ILE A 92 3.25 -0.09 -23.27
CA ILE A 92 3.72 -0.70 -22.00
C ILE A 92 3.81 0.29 -20.84
N ILE A 93 4.04 1.58 -21.11
CA ILE A 93 4.07 2.60 -20.05
C ILE A 93 2.69 2.73 -19.39
N HIS A 94 1.60 2.60 -20.15
CA HIS A 94 0.25 2.59 -19.60
C HIS A 94 0.02 1.36 -18.72
N ASP A 95 0.42 0.17 -19.17
CA ASP A 95 0.28 -1.07 -18.40
C ASP A 95 1.11 -1.03 -17.10
N LEU A 96 2.33 -0.50 -17.18
CA LEU A 96 3.20 -0.31 -16.02
C LEU A 96 2.60 0.68 -15.02
N ASN A 97 2.05 1.80 -15.49
CA ASN A 97 1.41 2.79 -14.62
C ASN A 97 0.16 2.20 -13.97
N ARG A 98 -0.66 1.45 -14.72
CA ARG A 98 -1.82 0.74 -14.18
C ARG A 98 -1.42 -0.25 -13.08
N ALA A 99 -0.36 -1.02 -13.28
CA ALA A 99 0.13 -1.95 -12.27
C ALA A 99 0.62 -1.21 -11.00
N LYS A 100 1.29 -0.05 -11.17
CA LYS A 100 1.70 0.81 -10.04
C LYS A 100 0.50 1.37 -9.27
N GLU A 101 -0.55 1.81 -9.97
CA GLU A 101 -1.79 2.30 -9.34
C GLU A 101 -2.46 1.21 -8.51
N MET A 102 -2.45 -0.05 -8.96
CA MET A 102 -2.97 -1.18 -8.19
C MET A 102 -2.19 -1.39 -6.88
N LEU A 103 -0.86 -1.33 -6.92
CA LEU A 103 -0.02 -1.42 -5.72
C LEU A 103 -0.24 -0.22 -4.77
N ALA A 104 -0.40 0.99 -5.32
CA ALA A 104 -0.69 2.18 -4.53
C ALA A 104 -2.03 2.05 -3.79
N ARG A 105 -3.07 1.57 -4.48
CA ARG A 105 -4.37 1.30 -3.84
C ARG A 105 -4.28 0.26 -2.74
N ASP A 106 -3.57 -0.84 -2.95
CA ASP A 106 -3.39 -1.86 -1.89
C ASP A 106 -2.73 -1.23 -0.65
N LYS A 107 -1.72 -0.38 -0.85
CA LYS A 107 -1.08 0.35 0.26
C LYS A 107 -2.05 1.29 0.98
N GLU A 108 -2.89 2.03 0.25
CA GLU A 108 -3.92 2.92 0.83
C GLU A 108 -4.95 2.14 1.65
N ILE A 109 -5.42 1.00 1.13
CA ILE A 109 -6.36 0.13 1.84
C ILE A 109 -5.74 -0.40 3.13
N ASN A 110 -4.52 -0.94 3.06
CA ASN A 110 -3.81 -1.45 4.24
C ASN A 110 -3.56 -0.34 5.28
N ALA A 111 -3.20 0.87 4.85
CA ALA A 111 -3.04 2.02 5.74
C ALA A 111 -4.37 2.43 6.41
N SER A 112 -5.47 2.43 5.66
CA SER A 112 -6.81 2.72 6.17
C SER A 112 -7.29 1.67 7.18
N LEU A 113 -6.98 0.39 6.94
CA LEU A 113 -7.29 -0.70 7.87
C LEU A 113 -6.47 -0.60 9.16
N ALA A 114 -5.21 -0.17 9.08
CA ALA A 114 -4.34 0.02 10.23
C ALA A 114 -4.60 1.34 11.00
N ALA A 115 -5.37 2.27 10.43
CA ALA A 115 -5.63 3.56 11.06
C ALA A 115 -6.47 3.40 12.35
N PRO A 116 -6.15 4.15 13.42
CA PRO A 116 -6.92 4.13 14.65
C PRO A 116 -8.36 4.60 14.39
N ARG A 117 -9.35 3.80 14.82
CA ARG A 117 -10.77 4.13 14.68
C ARG A 117 -11.28 4.75 15.97
N LEU A 118 -12.12 5.79 15.83
CA LEU A 118 -12.80 6.39 16.98
C LEU A 118 -13.79 5.37 17.58
N ASP A 119 -13.78 5.25 18.90
CA ASP A 119 -14.82 4.55 19.64
C ASP A 119 -16.11 5.38 19.55
N MET A 120 -16.99 4.99 18.63
CA MET A 120 -18.27 5.67 18.39
C MET A 120 -19.16 5.71 19.64
N PRO A 121 -19.32 4.60 20.41
CA PRO A 121 -19.95 4.63 21.74
C PRO A 121 -19.37 5.69 22.70
N ALA A 122 -18.04 5.73 22.89
CA ALA A 122 -17.42 6.72 23.76
C ALA A 122 -17.59 8.15 23.24
N THR A 123 -17.42 8.34 21.92
CA THR A 123 -17.62 9.63 21.24
C THR A 123 -19.04 10.14 21.46
N LYS A 124 -20.06 9.28 21.35
CA LYS A 124 -21.45 9.65 21.65
C LYS A 124 -21.64 10.09 23.10
N ARG A 125 -20.99 9.41 24.06
CA ARG A 125 -21.02 9.82 25.47
C ARG A 125 -20.34 11.17 25.69
N PHE A 126 -19.19 11.41 25.05
CA PHE A 126 -18.49 12.69 25.13
C PHE A 126 -19.32 13.83 24.52
N ILE A 127 -19.93 13.61 23.36
CA ILE A 127 -20.83 14.60 22.74
C ILE A 127 -22.05 14.83 23.63
N ALA A 128 -22.69 13.77 24.13
CA ALA A 128 -23.84 13.89 25.01
C ALA A 128 -23.47 14.64 26.29
N ALA A 129 -22.37 14.31 26.96
CA ALA A 129 -21.91 15.04 28.15
C ALA A 129 -21.54 16.50 27.85
N GLY A 130 -20.96 16.77 26.67
CA GLY A 130 -20.65 18.12 26.22
C GLY A 130 -21.87 18.95 25.80
N MET A 131 -22.95 18.30 25.36
CA MET A 131 -24.20 18.95 24.95
C MET A 131 -25.26 18.97 26.06
N HIS A 132 -25.20 18.05 27.03
CA HIS A 132 -26.15 18.00 28.13
C HIS A 132 -25.75 19.03 29.18
N THR A 133 -26.45 20.17 29.12
CA THR A 133 -26.54 21.25 30.12
C THR A 133 -25.51 22.39 30.02
N ARG A 134 -25.64 23.21 28.97
CA ARG A 134 -25.57 24.68 29.14
C ARG A 134 -27.00 25.24 29.11
N PHE A 135 -27.79 25.04 30.16
CA PHE A 135 -28.91 25.95 30.33
C PHE A 135 -28.32 27.25 30.83
N VAL A 136 -28.65 28.34 30.16
CA VAL A 136 -28.13 29.66 30.45
C VAL A 136 -29.32 30.50 30.86
N ASP A 137 -29.30 31.11 32.04
CA ASP A 137 -30.37 32.02 32.44
C ASP A 137 -30.39 33.28 31.54
N MET A 138 -31.37 34.16 31.77
CA MET A 138 -31.51 35.39 30.98
C MET A 138 -30.31 36.35 31.13
N ASP A 139 -29.45 36.15 32.13
CA ASP A 139 -28.26 36.95 32.41
C ASP A 139 -26.98 36.32 31.83
N GLY A 140 -27.11 35.20 31.11
CA GLY A 140 -25.97 34.52 30.49
C GLY A 140 -25.22 33.59 31.46
N VAL A 141 -25.78 33.29 32.63
CA VAL A 141 -25.16 32.43 33.64
C VAL A 141 -25.57 30.97 33.46
N MET A 142 -24.58 30.09 33.56
CA MET A 142 -24.75 28.64 33.49
C MET A 142 -25.54 28.12 34.69
N VAL A 143 -26.68 27.48 34.42
CA VAL A 143 -27.61 26.99 35.45
C VAL A 143 -28.12 25.58 35.13
N THR A 144 -28.69 24.89 36.11
CA THR A 144 -29.32 23.59 35.89
C THR A 144 -30.66 23.73 35.14
N GLU A 145 -31.18 22.63 34.59
CA GLU A 145 -32.45 22.64 33.85
C GLU A 145 -33.62 23.19 34.68
N GLU A 146 -33.67 22.83 35.97
CA GLU A 146 -34.72 23.28 36.89
C GLU A 146 -34.63 24.79 37.15
N GLN A 147 -33.41 25.30 37.32
CA GLN A 147 -33.15 26.73 37.52
C GLN A 147 -33.50 27.56 36.29
N TYR A 148 -33.17 27.07 35.08
CA TYR A 148 -33.55 27.71 33.82
C TYR A 148 -35.07 27.74 33.59
N LYS A 149 -35.76 26.64 33.90
CA LYS A 149 -37.24 26.60 33.81
C LYS A 149 -37.89 27.55 34.82
N ARG A 150 -37.25 27.80 35.97
CA ARG A 150 -37.72 28.74 36.98
C ARG A 150 -37.53 30.19 36.52
N SER A 151 -36.35 30.54 35.99
CA SER A 151 -36.09 31.90 35.48
C SER A 151 -37.01 32.26 34.31
N LEU A 152 -37.30 31.32 33.40
CA LEU A 152 -38.30 31.51 32.33
C LEU A 152 -39.69 31.88 32.89
N LYS A 153 -40.16 31.17 33.92
CA LYS A 153 -41.47 31.44 34.55
C LYS A 153 -41.50 32.81 35.21
N ASP A 154 -40.46 33.15 35.97
CA ASP A 154 -40.37 34.42 36.69
C ASP A 154 -40.34 35.61 35.71
N THR A 155 -39.65 35.46 34.57
CA THR A 155 -39.62 36.49 33.50
C THR A 155 -40.99 36.67 32.85
N THR A 156 -41.71 35.58 32.55
CA THR A 156 -43.05 35.65 31.94
C THR A 156 -44.11 36.22 32.89
N ALA A 157 -43.97 36.01 34.20
CA ALA A 157 -44.86 36.58 35.21
C ALA A 157 -44.63 38.09 35.41
N ALA A 158 -43.40 38.58 35.20
CA ALA A 158 -43.07 40.00 35.27
C ALA A 158 -43.55 40.80 34.04
N ALA A 159 -43.58 40.19 32.84
CA ALA A 159 -44.02 40.84 31.61
C ALA A 159 -45.55 40.88 31.41
N GLY A 160 -46.31 40.14 32.23
CA GLY A 160 -47.78 40.06 32.17
C GLY A 160 -48.53 41.01 33.12
N LYS A 161 -47.84 41.98 33.71
CA LYS A 161 -48.43 43.03 34.58
C LYS A 161 -48.38 44.40 33.91
#